data_AF-A0ABD3MTS7-F1
#
_entry.id   AF-A0ABD3MTS7-F1
#
_cell.length_a   1.000
_cell.length_b   1.000
_cell.length_c   1.000
_cell.angle_alpha   90.00
_cell.angle_beta   90.00
_cell.angle_gamma   90.00
#
_symmetry.space_group_name_H-M   'P 1'
#
loop_
_entity.id
_entity.type
_entity.pdbx_description
1 polymer ?
#
loop_
_entity_poly.entity_id
_entity_poly.type
_entity_poly.pdbx_seq_one_letter_code
_entity_poly.pdbx_strand_id
1 'polypeptide(L)'
;MADTAQQQAADPKESLDTREEWEIQRDEFKSSADAHFRAKSYPAAIADYTSALQLDPTNHILLSNKSAAHLANGEKSKALHDARQCVENAPKDWVKGHTRLAAAMSALGRYSEAIKVYTFVLNDIDASNEVAKRGLEDCRAKERQISETKKEENLRVQRELDRQRSSADENSFHKPSDNGASVEKKKDSSSPANEGEDLLDDFFSEVEAATENPKLRTESPEDQDDSKNRIKIHLNDLGTSASQIDRLLQTNYEWKNLNPFYVLDIPHTVDNESIISARYRALSLLVHPDKNAEDVIRAKAAFEQVKKAMEQMNDETKRRHLSQLVEQGYKQGKRDWEEELAKNPNASASMSEKEKQDGLSASQNKATMKIFASIEAKRRDVERRKRKFEQRERAQEDEEKEREKKERDHDKNWREVGRVEKRVGNWRDFQKKKG
;
A
#
# COMPACT_ATOMS: atom_id res chain seq x y z
N MET A 1 44.87 41.57 61.50
CA MET A 1 45.83 42.22 60.60
C MET A 1 46.66 41.11 59.97
N ALA A 2 46.23 40.66 58.79
CA ALA A 2 46.83 40.97 57.48
C ALA A 2 47.88 39.89 57.13
N ASP A 3 47.49 38.81 56.45
CA ASP A 3 47.29 38.66 55.00
C ASP A 3 48.62 38.50 54.24
N THR A 4 48.98 37.26 53.91
CA THR A 4 49.90 36.94 52.79
C THR A 4 49.60 35.53 52.28
N ALA A 5 48.48 35.38 51.57
CA ALA A 5 48.22 34.24 50.72
C ALA A 5 48.96 34.44 49.39
N GLN A 6 50.00 33.65 49.13
CA GLN A 6 50.59 33.53 47.80
C GLN A 6 49.84 32.48 46.99
N GLN A 7 49.24 32.96 45.90
CA GLN A 7 48.62 32.21 44.83
C GLN A 7 49.59 31.21 44.21
N GLN A 8 49.17 29.94 44.09
CA GLN A 8 49.53 29.10 42.96
C GLN A 8 48.27 28.98 42.10
N ALA A 9 48.32 29.63 40.95
CA ALA A 9 47.34 29.52 39.90
C ALA A 9 47.36 28.09 39.34
N ALA A 10 46.24 27.37 39.46
CA ALA A 10 46.00 26.16 38.70
C ALA A 10 45.52 26.55 37.30
N ASP A 11 46.24 26.08 36.29
CA ASP A 11 45.95 26.26 34.87
C ASP A 11 44.54 25.74 34.50
N PRO A 12 43.75 26.50 33.70
CA PRO A 12 42.50 26.03 33.16
C PRO A 12 42.72 25.54 31.71
N LYS A 13 42.94 24.23 31.51
CA LYS A 13 42.65 23.49 30.26
C LYS A 13 43.23 22.07 30.29
N GLU A 14 42.38 21.08 30.55
CA GLU A 14 42.44 19.78 29.89
C GLU A 14 41.09 19.07 30.11
N SER A 15 40.11 19.42 29.28
CA SER A 15 38.87 18.65 29.18
C SER A 15 39.14 17.44 28.27
N LEU A 16 39.33 16.27 28.87
CA LEU A 16 39.43 14.99 28.16
C LEU A 16 38.11 14.75 27.39
N ASP A 17 38.20 14.65 26.06
CA ASP A 17 37.05 14.32 25.19
C ASP A 17 36.67 12.85 25.42
N THR A 18 35.49 12.61 26.01
CA THR A 18 35.01 11.27 26.41
C THR A 18 34.27 10.53 25.30
N ARG A 19 34.43 10.95 24.04
CA ARG A 19 33.72 10.38 22.88
C ARG A 19 34.33 9.06 22.43
N GLU A 20 33.48 8.15 21.96
CA GLU A 20 33.93 6.86 21.43
C GLU A 20 34.56 7.02 20.04
N GLU A 21 35.50 6.15 19.67
CA GLU A 21 36.26 6.26 18.40
C GLU A 21 35.36 6.32 17.16
N TRP A 22 34.24 5.58 17.15
CA TRP A 22 33.29 5.61 16.04
C TRP A 22 32.53 6.93 15.93
N GLU A 23 32.31 7.64 17.04
CA GLU A 23 31.67 8.97 17.04
C GLU A 23 32.60 10.02 16.43
N ILE A 24 33.89 9.94 16.78
CA ILE A 24 34.94 10.78 16.21
C ILE A 24 35.00 10.53 14.70
N GLN A 25 35.05 9.27 14.27
CA GLN A 25 35.10 8.90 12.87
C GLN A 25 33.85 9.32 12.09
N ARG A 26 32.65 9.17 12.67
CA ARG A 26 31.39 9.67 12.09
C ARG A 26 31.45 11.18 11.90
N ASP A 27 31.92 11.91 12.90
CA ASP A 27 32.00 13.38 12.88
C ASP A 27 33.05 13.89 11.88
N GLU A 28 34.15 13.15 11.69
CA GLU A 28 35.13 13.38 10.62
C GLU A 28 34.51 13.23 9.23
N PHE A 29 33.82 12.10 8.98
CA PHE A 29 33.10 11.90 7.71
C PHE A 29 32.05 12.97 7.48
N LYS A 30 31.26 13.33 8.51
CA LYS A 30 30.29 14.42 8.42
C LYS A 30 30.97 15.75 8.07
N SER A 31 32.10 16.06 8.71
CA SER A 31 32.82 17.32 8.48
C SER A 31 33.42 17.37 7.07
N SER A 32 33.97 16.25 6.59
CA SER A 32 34.42 16.08 5.20
C SER A 32 33.26 16.25 4.22
N ALA A 33 32.12 15.62 4.48
CA ALA A 33 30.92 15.74 3.66
C ALA A 33 30.40 17.19 3.60
N ASP A 34 30.36 17.89 4.74
CA ASP A 34 29.95 19.29 4.82
C ASP A 34 30.92 20.20 4.05
N ALA A 35 32.22 19.85 3.99
CA ALA A 35 33.22 20.56 3.19
C ALA A 35 33.03 20.30 1.69
N HIS A 36 32.84 19.04 1.28
CA HIS A 36 32.52 18.68 -0.10
C HIS A 36 31.22 19.32 -0.58
N PHE A 37 30.19 19.36 0.26
CA PHE A 37 28.92 20.01 -0.04
C PHE A 37 29.09 21.51 -0.28
N ARG A 38 29.87 22.19 0.58
CA ARG A 38 30.23 23.61 0.40
C ARG A 38 31.06 23.86 -0.87
N ALA A 39 31.92 22.91 -1.23
CA ALA A 39 32.68 22.92 -2.48
C ALA A 39 31.84 22.56 -3.72
N LYS A 40 30.53 22.32 -3.56
CA LYS A 40 29.60 21.83 -4.62
C LYS A 40 30.02 20.49 -5.24
N SER A 41 30.87 19.73 -4.57
CA SER A 41 31.23 18.36 -4.93
C SER A 41 30.18 17.41 -4.33
N TYR A 42 28.96 17.45 -4.88
CA TYR A 42 27.82 16.73 -4.30
C TYR A 42 28.00 15.21 -4.28
N PRO A 43 28.56 14.54 -5.31
CA PRO A 43 28.81 13.10 -5.26
C PRO A 43 29.77 12.69 -4.13
N ALA A 44 30.84 13.47 -3.91
CA ALA A 44 31.79 13.22 -2.82
C ALA A 44 31.13 13.46 -1.45
N ALA A 45 30.31 14.50 -1.32
CA ALA A 45 29.54 14.75 -0.11
C ALA A 45 28.56 13.60 0.21
N ILE A 46 27.88 13.07 -0.80
CA ILE A 46 26.98 11.92 -0.66
C ILE A 46 27.75 10.68 -0.18
N ALA A 47 28.93 10.42 -0.74
CA ALA A 47 29.77 9.29 -0.33
C ALA A 47 30.17 9.41 1.15
N ASP A 48 30.67 10.57 1.56
CA ASP A 48 31.09 10.81 2.94
C ASP A 48 29.91 10.76 3.93
N TYR A 49 28.74 11.33 3.58
CA TYR A 49 27.54 11.17 4.41
C TYR A 49 27.09 9.72 4.49
N THR A 50 27.27 8.93 3.43
CA THR A 50 26.94 7.50 3.44
C THR A 50 27.89 6.74 4.37
N SER A 51 29.18 7.04 4.36
CA SER A 51 30.15 6.49 5.32
C SER A 51 29.83 6.89 6.77
N ALA A 52 29.43 8.14 7.01
CA ALA A 52 28.97 8.56 8.34
C ALA A 52 27.70 7.80 8.78
N LEU A 53 26.75 7.56 7.87
CA LEU A 53 25.53 6.80 8.16
C LEU A 53 25.75 5.30 8.33
N GLN A 54 26.86 4.74 7.85
CA GLN A 54 27.23 3.35 8.16
C GLN A 54 27.59 3.18 9.64
N LEU A 55 28.14 4.23 10.26
CA LEU A 55 28.49 4.25 11.69
C LEU A 55 27.27 4.60 12.55
N ASP A 56 26.37 5.45 12.05
CA ASP A 56 25.18 5.91 12.77
C ASP A 56 23.93 5.98 11.85
N PRO A 57 23.27 4.82 11.58
CA PRO A 57 22.23 4.72 10.55
C PRO A 57 20.94 5.51 10.85
N THR A 58 20.66 5.79 12.12
CA THR A 58 19.43 6.46 12.57
C THR A 58 19.63 7.97 12.75
N ASN A 59 20.82 8.49 12.45
CA ASN A 59 21.13 9.90 12.61
C ASN A 59 20.35 10.78 11.62
N HIS A 60 19.25 11.35 12.10
CA HIS A 60 18.37 12.21 11.32
C HIS A 60 19.07 13.47 10.76
N ILE A 61 20.15 13.96 11.40
CA ILE A 61 20.95 15.10 10.91
C ILE A 61 21.72 14.71 9.65
N LEU A 62 22.38 13.55 9.67
CA LEU A 62 23.11 13.01 8.52
C LEU A 62 22.15 12.71 7.36
N LEU A 63 21.01 12.08 7.63
CA LEU A 63 19.96 11.82 6.63
C LEU A 63 19.43 13.13 5.99
N SER A 64 19.20 14.17 6.81
CA SER A 64 18.78 15.49 6.33
C SER A 64 19.81 16.15 5.41
N ASN A 65 21.10 16.04 5.75
CA ASN A 65 22.17 16.63 4.97
C ASN A 65 22.45 15.83 3.68
N LYS A 66 22.38 14.50 3.74
CA LYS A 66 22.47 13.63 2.55
C LYS A 66 21.32 13.87 1.58
N SER A 67 20.08 14.00 2.08
CA SER A 67 18.93 14.41 1.27
C SER A 67 19.17 15.75 0.55
N ALA A 68 19.75 16.73 1.23
CA ALA A 68 20.11 18.00 0.63
C ALA A 68 21.19 17.86 -0.46
N ALA A 69 22.19 17.01 -0.23
CA ALA A 69 23.23 16.69 -1.20
C ALA A 69 22.65 16.03 -2.46
N HIS A 70 21.73 15.08 -2.31
CA HIS A 70 21.03 14.49 -3.44
C HIS A 70 20.18 15.50 -4.21
N LEU A 71 19.46 16.42 -3.53
CA LEU A 71 18.72 17.48 -4.24
C LEU A 71 19.65 18.40 -5.03
N ALA A 72 20.79 18.78 -4.44
CA ALA A 72 21.77 19.62 -5.12
C ALA A 72 22.45 18.89 -6.28
N ASN A 73 22.58 17.56 -6.20
CA ASN A 73 23.09 16.69 -7.26
C ASN A 73 22.04 16.37 -8.34
N GLY A 74 20.78 16.81 -8.18
CA GLY A 74 19.68 16.54 -9.11
C GLY A 74 18.96 15.18 -8.91
N GLU A 75 19.39 14.37 -7.95
CA GLU A 75 18.85 13.03 -7.66
C GLU A 75 17.62 13.11 -6.73
N LYS A 76 16.53 13.65 -7.25
CA LYS A 76 15.34 14.04 -6.46
C LYS A 76 14.66 12.86 -5.76
N SER A 77 14.59 11.70 -6.41
CA SER A 77 13.96 10.49 -5.87
C SER A 77 14.74 9.93 -4.68
N LYS A 78 16.07 9.91 -4.76
CA LYS A 78 16.94 9.52 -3.65
C LYS A 78 16.86 10.52 -2.49
N ALA A 79 16.82 11.81 -2.80
CA ALA A 79 16.62 12.84 -1.79
C ALA A 79 15.30 12.68 -1.03
N LEU A 80 14.22 12.29 -1.71
CA LEU A 80 12.93 12.03 -1.08
C LEU A 80 13.02 10.82 -0.13
N HIS A 81 13.72 9.75 -0.54
CA HIS A 81 13.93 8.58 0.31
C HIS A 81 14.66 8.94 1.61
N ASP A 82 15.82 9.59 1.51
CA ASP A 82 16.59 10.00 2.68
C ASP A 82 15.80 11.00 3.56
N ALA A 83 15.01 11.90 2.96
CA ALA A 83 14.18 12.84 3.73
C ALA A 83 13.03 12.16 4.49
N ARG A 84 12.50 11.03 3.99
CA ARG A 84 11.48 10.26 4.72
C ARG A 84 12.09 9.55 5.92
N GLN A 85 13.21 8.87 5.73
CA GLN A 85 13.95 8.24 6.82
C GLN A 85 14.38 9.26 7.87
N CYS A 86 14.78 10.45 7.42
CA CYS A 86 15.11 11.59 8.26
C CYS A 86 13.94 11.97 9.20
N VAL A 87 12.72 12.10 8.67
CA VAL A 87 11.52 12.45 9.48
C VAL A 87 11.08 11.29 10.37
N GLU A 88 11.28 10.04 9.95
CA GLU A 88 10.95 8.84 10.73
C GLU A 88 11.85 8.67 11.95
N ASN A 89 13.14 9.00 11.83
CA ASN A 89 14.13 8.90 12.91
C ASN A 89 14.27 10.20 13.75
N ALA A 90 13.73 11.32 13.30
CA ALA A 90 13.82 12.59 14.01
C ALA A 90 12.74 12.72 15.10
N PRO A 91 12.97 13.58 16.11
CA PRO A 91 11.90 14.12 16.92
C PRO A 91 10.79 14.72 16.04
N LYS A 92 9.53 14.49 16.43
CA LYS A 92 8.35 14.85 15.61
C LYS A 92 8.27 16.34 15.26
N ASP A 93 8.78 17.18 16.16
CA ASP A 93 8.86 18.64 16.09
C ASP A 93 10.11 19.17 15.35
N TRP A 94 10.92 18.29 14.77
CA TRP A 94 12.14 18.72 14.08
C TRP A 94 11.85 19.32 12.70
N VAL A 95 11.68 20.65 12.66
CA VAL A 95 11.31 21.44 11.48
C VAL A 95 12.21 21.18 10.26
N LYS A 96 13.52 21.00 10.47
CA LYS A 96 14.48 20.83 9.37
C LYS A 96 14.23 19.54 8.57
N GLY A 97 13.81 18.46 9.21
CA GLY A 97 13.47 17.20 8.53
C GLY A 97 12.25 17.37 7.62
N HIS A 98 11.17 17.94 8.15
CA HIS A 98 9.93 18.18 7.39
C HIS A 98 10.14 19.14 6.21
N THR A 99 10.93 20.20 6.39
CA THR A 99 11.25 21.14 5.31
C THR A 99 12.11 20.51 4.21
N ARG A 100 13.02 19.58 4.53
CA ARG A 100 13.73 18.76 3.52
C ARG A 100 12.79 17.84 2.76
N LEU A 101 11.89 17.17 3.47
CA LEU A 101 10.88 16.27 2.88
C LEU A 101 10.00 17.02 1.88
N ALA A 102 9.46 18.17 2.29
CA ALA A 102 8.63 19.01 1.43
C ALA A 102 9.42 19.56 0.23
N ALA A 103 10.69 19.96 0.42
CA ALA A 103 11.55 20.41 -0.66
C ALA A 103 11.81 19.30 -1.69
N ALA A 104 12.05 18.07 -1.25
CA ALA A 104 12.24 16.92 -2.13
C ALA A 104 10.95 16.56 -2.90
N MET A 105 9.79 16.59 -2.24
CA MET A 105 8.48 16.42 -2.91
C MET A 105 8.24 17.51 -3.96
N SER A 106 8.54 18.78 -3.64
CA SER A 106 8.43 19.91 -4.57
C SER A 106 9.34 19.76 -5.78
N ALA A 107 10.58 19.27 -5.58
CA ALA A 107 11.53 19.02 -6.67
C ALA A 107 11.04 17.92 -7.64
N LEU A 108 10.29 16.94 -7.14
CA LEU A 108 9.61 15.88 -7.92
C LEU A 108 8.27 16.31 -8.55
N GLY A 109 7.85 17.57 -8.36
CA GLY A 109 6.58 18.06 -8.88
C GLY A 109 5.35 17.64 -8.06
N ARG A 110 5.54 17.03 -6.88
CA ARG A 110 4.48 16.60 -5.97
C ARG A 110 4.02 17.77 -5.09
N TYR A 111 3.57 18.85 -5.73
CA TYR A 111 3.26 20.12 -5.06
C TYR A 111 2.15 20.01 -4.01
N SER A 112 1.10 19.24 -4.30
CA SER A 112 -0.02 19.05 -3.36
C SER A 112 0.39 18.36 -2.07
N GLU A 113 1.34 17.42 -2.13
CA GLU A 113 1.90 16.74 -0.96
C GLU A 113 2.87 17.65 -0.21
N ALA A 114 3.74 18.36 -0.92
CA ALA A 114 4.65 19.34 -0.33
C ALA A 114 3.89 20.44 0.43
N ILE A 115 2.77 20.93 -0.13
CA ILE A 115 1.87 21.92 0.51
C ILE A 115 1.36 21.41 1.85
N LYS A 116 0.95 20.13 1.95
CA LYS A 116 0.47 19.55 3.22
C LYS A 116 1.56 19.54 4.27
N VAL A 117 2.77 19.12 3.90
CA VAL A 117 3.91 19.08 4.83
C VAL A 117 4.32 20.49 5.28
N TYR A 118 4.41 21.45 4.36
CA TYR A 118 4.69 22.85 4.74
C TYR A 118 3.59 23.46 5.61
N THR A 119 2.33 23.15 5.34
CA THR A 119 1.20 23.61 6.16
C THR A 119 1.25 23.01 7.57
N PHE A 120 1.56 21.72 7.69
CA PHE A 120 1.78 21.07 8.99
C PHE A 120 2.92 21.73 9.77
N VAL A 121 4.06 22.01 9.13
CA VAL A 121 5.16 22.73 9.79
C VAL A 121 4.70 24.09 10.33
N LEU A 122 3.97 24.87 9.53
CA LEU A 122 3.54 26.22 9.92
C LEU A 122 2.41 26.24 10.95
N ASN A 123 1.55 25.22 10.99
CA ASN A 123 0.43 25.19 11.91
C ASN A 123 0.79 24.51 13.24
N ASP A 124 1.53 23.41 13.17
CA ASP A 124 1.67 22.46 14.29
C ASP A 124 3.07 22.48 14.93
N ILE A 125 4.08 23.10 14.29
CA ILE A 125 5.46 23.11 14.80
C ILE A 125 6.01 24.54 14.96
N ASP A 126 6.16 25.29 13.87
CA ASP A 126 6.75 26.63 13.85
C ASP A 126 6.08 27.52 12.79
N ALA A 127 5.13 28.35 13.24
CA ALA A 127 4.40 29.31 12.41
C ALA A 127 5.29 30.43 11.82
N SER A 128 6.45 30.68 12.42
CA SER A 128 7.37 31.73 11.98
C SER A 128 8.36 31.26 10.91
N ASN A 129 8.35 29.97 10.55
CA ASN A 129 9.37 29.40 9.70
C ASN A 129 9.38 29.95 8.26
N GLU A 130 10.37 30.78 7.94
CA GLU A 130 10.49 31.42 6.64
C GLU A 130 10.72 30.45 5.47
N VAL A 131 11.44 29.35 5.70
CA VAL A 131 11.68 28.33 4.66
C VAL A 131 10.39 27.63 4.28
N ALA A 132 9.57 27.26 5.29
CA ALA A 132 8.29 26.64 5.06
C ALA A 132 7.27 27.58 4.41
N LYS A 133 7.24 28.87 4.80
CA LYS A 133 6.38 29.89 4.15
C LYS A 133 6.72 30.04 2.67
N ARG A 134 8.00 30.26 2.34
CA ARG A 134 8.44 30.38 0.95
C ARG A 134 8.16 29.12 0.15
N GLY A 135 8.49 27.96 0.70
CA GLY A 135 8.23 26.67 0.05
C GLY A 135 6.74 26.43 -0.22
N LEU A 136 5.87 26.81 0.72
CA LEU A 136 4.42 26.73 0.56
C LEU A 136 3.91 27.63 -0.57
N GLU A 137 4.38 28.88 -0.61
CA GLU A 137 4.05 29.85 -1.66
C GLU A 137 4.49 29.36 -3.04
N ASP A 138 5.74 28.90 -3.15
CA ASP A 138 6.30 28.34 -4.38
C ASP A 138 5.50 27.13 -4.88
N CYS A 139 5.17 26.18 -3.99
CA CYS A 139 4.37 25.02 -4.36
C CYS A 139 2.95 25.41 -4.80
N ARG A 140 2.29 26.35 -4.12
CA ARG A 140 0.96 26.84 -4.51
C ARG A 140 1.00 27.58 -5.85
N ALA A 141 2.04 28.35 -6.11
CA ALA A 141 2.23 29.02 -7.40
C ALA A 141 2.37 28.00 -8.53
N LYS A 142 3.23 26.99 -8.36
CA LYS A 142 3.43 25.92 -9.36
C LYS A 142 2.18 25.06 -9.57
N GLU A 143 1.43 24.76 -8.51
CA GLU A 143 0.17 24.01 -8.61
C GLU A 143 -0.90 24.79 -9.39
N ARG A 144 -1.02 26.11 -9.16
CA ARG A 144 -1.91 26.98 -9.94
C ARG A 144 -1.50 27.03 -11.41
N GLN A 145 -0.22 27.23 -11.69
CA GLN A 145 0.30 27.24 -13.07
C GLN A 145 -0.03 25.93 -13.80
N ILE A 146 0.16 24.78 -13.15
CA ILE A 146 -0.17 23.46 -13.73
C ILE A 146 -1.69 23.28 -13.94
N SER A 147 -2.52 23.83 -13.04
CA SER A 147 -3.97 23.78 -13.20
C SER A 147 -4.42 24.63 -14.38
N GLU A 148 -3.84 25.82 -14.55
CA GLU A 148 -4.14 26.74 -15.64
C GLU A 148 -3.70 26.16 -16.99
N THR A 149 -2.48 25.65 -17.10
CA THR A 149 -2.01 25.02 -18.35
C THR A 149 -2.88 23.82 -18.75
N LYS A 150 -3.28 22.97 -17.79
CA LYS A 150 -4.21 21.86 -18.05
C LYS A 150 -5.58 22.33 -18.53
N LYS A 151 -6.10 23.42 -17.96
CA LYS A 151 -7.38 24.00 -18.40
C LYS A 151 -7.27 24.53 -19.83
N GLU A 152 -6.19 25.22 -20.15
CA GLU A 152 -5.93 25.72 -21.51
C GLU A 152 -5.77 24.59 -22.52
N GLU A 153 -5.03 23.53 -22.19
CA GLU A 153 -4.88 22.34 -23.03
C GLU A 153 -6.21 21.64 -23.27
N ASN A 154 -7.01 21.41 -22.21
CA ASN A 154 -8.33 20.82 -22.36
C ASN A 154 -9.25 21.67 -23.24
N LEU A 155 -9.20 23.01 -23.10
CA LEU A 155 -9.97 23.91 -23.94
C LEU A 155 -9.52 23.86 -25.41
N ARG A 156 -8.21 23.73 -25.67
CA ARG A 156 -7.67 23.54 -27.02
C ARG A 156 -8.15 22.23 -27.64
N VAL A 157 -8.07 21.12 -26.89
CA VAL A 157 -8.54 19.81 -27.35
C VAL A 157 -10.04 19.83 -27.64
N GLN A 158 -10.83 20.46 -26.77
CA GLN A 158 -12.27 20.59 -26.98
C GLN A 158 -12.60 21.35 -28.27
N ARG A 159 -11.93 22.49 -28.52
CA ARG A 159 -12.12 23.27 -29.76
C ARG A 159 -11.76 22.48 -31.01
N GLU A 160 -10.70 21.67 -30.95
CA GLU A 160 -10.30 20.83 -32.08
C GLU A 160 -11.32 19.69 -32.32
N LEU A 161 -11.84 19.07 -31.27
CA LEU A 161 -12.92 18.07 -31.38
C LEU A 161 -14.20 18.68 -31.97
N ASP A 162 -14.57 19.88 -31.56
CA ASP A 162 -15.74 20.59 -32.09
C ASP A 162 -15.54 20.96 -33.57
N ARG A 163 -14.33 21.38 -33.96
CA ARG A 163 -13.97 21.61 -35.38
C ARG A 163 -14.05 20.33 -36.20
N GLN A 164 -13.55 19.20 -35.70
CA GLN A 164 -13.60 17.92 -36.40
C GLN A 164 -15.05 17.42 -36.56
N ARG A 165 -15.89 17.59 -35.53
CA ARG A 165 -17.33 17.30 -35.64
C ARG A 165 -18.01 18.15 -36.72
N SER A 166 -17.75 19.45 -36.75
CA SER A 166 -18.27 20.34 -37.80
C SER A 166 -17.82 19.90 -39.21
N SER A 167 -16.58 19.40 -39.36
CA SER A 167 -16.10 18.89 -40.66
C SER A 167 -16.64 17.50 -41.03
N ALA A 168 -17.01 16.68 -40.03
CA ALA A 168 -17.62 15.38 -40.23
C ALA A 168 -19.10 15.51 -40.64
N ASP A 169 -19.80 16.52 -40.11
CA ASP A 169 -21.16 16.86 -40.52
C ASP A 169 -21.22 17.34 -41.99
N GLU A 170 -20.19 18.03 -42.48
CA GLU A 170 -20.08 18.39 -43.91
C GLU A 170 -19.76 17.18 -44.81
N ASN A 171 -19.01 16.18 -44.33
CA ASN A 171 -18.67 14.97 -45.08
C ASN A 171 -19.71 13.83 -44.97
N SER A 172 -20.78 14.00 -44.19
CA SER A 172 -21.81 12.97 -43.96
C SER A 172 -22.77 12.75 -45.15
N PHE A 173 -22.61 13.45 -46.27
CA PHE A 173 -23.53 13.30 -47.42
C PHE A 173 -23.16 12.18 -48.40
N HIS A 174 -22.07 11.43 -48.22
CA HIS A 174 -21.71 10.28 -49.07
C HIS A 174 -21.19 9.10 -48.24
N LYS A 175 -21.96 8.01 -48.17
CA LYS A 175 -21.51 6.69 -47.68
C LYS A 175 -21.93 5.61 -48.69
N PRO A 176 -21.05 4.63 -48.95
CA PRO A 176 -21.49 3.26 -49.12
C PRO A 176 -20.90 2.31 -48.06
N SER A 177 -21.67 1.24 -47.88
CA SER A 177 -21.48 0.04 -47.05
C SER A 177 -20.18 -0.71 -47.37
N ASP A 178 -19.53 -1.34 -46.38
CA ASP A 178 -19.73 -2.76 -46.04
C ASP A 178 -18.57 -3.37 -45.22
N ASN A 179 -18.91 -4.44 -44.51
CA ASN A 179 -18.08 -5.55 -44.00
C ASN A 179 -17.18 -5.41 -42.76
N GLY A 180 -17.30 -6.45 -41.92
CA GLY A 180 -16.67 -6.63 -40.63
C GLY A 180 -15.38 -7.46 -40.66
N ALA A 181 -14.76 -7.56 -39.49
CA ALA A 181 -13.75 -8.56 -39.17
C ALA A 181 -13.58 -8.65 -37.64
N SER A 182 -13.75 -9.87 -37.13
CA SER A 182 -13.42 -10.32 -35.79
C SER A 182 -11.90 -10.52 -35.67
N VAL A 183 -11.29 -10.16 -34.53
CA VAL A 183 -9.89 -10.51 -34.21
C VAL A 183 -9.79 -11.04 -32.78
N GLU A 184 -9.26 -12.27 -32.68
CA GLU A 184 -8.87 -13.00 -31.46
C GLU A 184 -7.44 -12.65 -30.97
N LYS A 185 -7.17 -13.08 -29.70
CA LYS A 185 -5.87 -13.35 -29.03
C LYS A 185 -5.09 -12.14 -28.48
N LYS A 186 -4.44 -12.16 -27.30
CA LYS A 186 -3.81 -13.24 -26.51
C LYS A 186 -3.67 -12.79 -25.03
N LYS A 187 -3.75 -13.75 -24.10
CA LYS A 187 -3.34 -13.65 -22.68
C LYS A 187 -1.85 -13.96 -22.59
N ASP A 188 -1.11 -13.20 -21.78
CA ASP A 188 0.16 -13.63 -21.20
C ASP A 188 0.11 -13.47 -19.68
N SER A 189 0.57 -14.53 -19.00
CA SER A 189 0.57 -14.75 -17.56
C SER A 189 1.99 -14.92 -17.05
N SER A 190 2.34 -14.28 -15.93
CA SER A 190 3.36 -14.78 -15.02
C SER A 190 3.14 -14.20 -13.61
N SER A 191 2.98 -15.10 -12.64
CA SER A 191 3.04 -14.83 -11.18
C SER A 191 4.30 -15.51 -10.62
N PRO A 192 4.93 -14.96 -9.57
CA PRO A 192 5.92 -15.70 -8.79
C PRO A 192 5.37 -16.19 -7.43
N ALA A 193 5.73 -17.44 -7.15
CA ALA A 193 6.12 -18.10 -5.91
C ALA A 193 5.34 -17.89 -4.59
N ASN A 194 4.99 -19.05 -4.03
CA ASN A 194 4.24 -19.34 -2.82
C ASN A 194 5.23 -19.75 -1.72
N GLU A 195 5.32 -18.99 -0.62
CA GLU A 195 6.07 -19.37 0.58
C GLU A 195 5.07 -19.40 1.74
N GLY A 196 4.58 -20.58 2.08
CA GLY A 196 3.59 -20.76 3.16
C GLY A 196 3.08 -22.20 3.33
N GLU A 197 3.73 -23.20 2.72
CA GLU A 197 3.31 -24.60 2.78
C GLU A 197 3.89 -25.38 3.98
N ASP A 198 4.91 -24.87 4.67
CA ASP A 198 5.65 -25.65 5.67
C ASP A 198 5.03 -25.73 7.09
N LEU A 199 3.90 -25.04 7.36
CA LEU A 199 3.29 -25.00 8.70
C LEU A 199 2.01 -25.84 8.84
N LEU A 200 1.57 -26.51 7.79
CA LEU A 200 0.28 -27.24 7.77
C LEU A 200 0.42 -28.76 7.71
N ASP A 201 1.54 -29.29 7.24
CA ASP A 201 1.78 -30.74 7.19
C ASP A 201 1.92 -31.36 8.59
N ASP A 202 2.52 -30.63 9.54
CA ASP A 202 2.63 -31.08 10.94
C ASP A 202 1.26 -31.24 11.61
N PHE A 203 0.30 -30.35 11.32
CA PHE A 203 -1.01 -30.37 11.96
C PHE A 203 -1.91 -31.52 11.46
N PHE A 204 -1.82 -31.89 10.17
CA PHE A 204 -2.65 -32.97 9.62
C PHE A 204 -2.08 -34.36 9.91
N SER A 205 -0.77 -34.48 10.10
CA SER A 205 -0.14 -35.74 10.56
C SER A 205 -0.70 -36.22 11.92
N GLU A 206 -1.00 -35.27 12.81
CA GLU A 206 -1.51 -35.54 14.15
C GLU A 206 -2.99 -35.95 14.15
N VAL A 207 -3.77 -35.45 13.18
CA VAL A 207 -5.19 -35.80 13.01
C VAL A 207 -5.36 -37.14 12.31
N GLU A 208 -4.52 -37.47 11.33
CA GLU A 208 -4.56 -38.76 10.63
C GLU A 208 -4.21 -39.92 11.60
N ALA A 209 -3.17 -39.73 12.42
CA ALA A 209 -2.77 -40.67 13.47
C ALA A 209 -3.86 -40.94 14.53
N ALA A 210 -4.74 -39.96 14.81
CA ALA A 210 -5.86 -40.12 15.74
C ALA A 210 -7.05 -40.89 15.15
N THR A 211 -7.11 -41.05 13.82
CA THR A 211 -8.24 -41.70 13.13
C THR A 211 -7.96 -43.12 12.66
N GLU A 212 -6.70 -43.55 12.63
CA GLU A 212 -6.31 -44.86 12.05
C GLU A 212 -6.25 -46.03 13.04
N ASN A 213 -6.49 -45.84 14.34
CA ASN A 213 -6.41 -46.95 15.31
C ASN A 213 -7.67 -47.10 16.18
N PRO A 214 -8.68 -47.87 15.73
CA PRO A 214 -9.85 -48.16 16.54
C PRO A 214 -9.52 -49.30 17.51
N LYS A 215 -8.81 -49.00 18.61
CA LYS A 215 -8.70 -49.92 19.75
C LYS A 215 -9.44 -49.33 20.95
N LEU A 216 -10.53 -50.03 21.29
CA LEU A 216 -11.35 -49.90 22.49
C LEU A 216 -10.63 -49.22 23.66
N ARG A 217 -11.00 -47.97 23.95
CA ARG A 217 -10.71 -47.36 25.25
C ARG A 217 -11.88 -47.65 26.18
N THR A 218 -11.57 -48.39 27.24
CA THR A 218 -12.42 -48.59 28.41
C THR A 218 -12.69 -47.25 29.09
N GLU A 219 -13.97 -46.97 29.33
CA GLU A 219 -14.47 -45.73 29.93
C GLU A 219 -13.84 -45.47 31.31
N SER A 220 -13.23 -44.31 31.48
CA SER A 220 -12.86 -43.79 32.80
C SER A 220 -13.96 -42.83 33.29
N PRO A 221 -14.22 -42.73 34.61
CA PRO A 221 -15.39 -42.02 35.15
C PRO A 221 -15.42 -40.51 34.93
N GLU A 222 -14.39 -39.93 34.31
CA GLU A 222 -14.22 -38.50 34.08
C GLU A 222 -14.78 -38.04 32.72
N ASP A 223 -15.13 -38.96 31.81
CA ASP A 223 -15.63 -38.64 30.45
C ASP A 223 -17.15 -38.33 30.39
N GLN A 224 -17.85 -38.27 31.53
CA GLN A 224 -19.30 -38.06 31.55
C GLN A 224 -19.74 -36.60 31.36
N ASP A 225 -18.83 -35.63 31.35
CA ASP A 225 -19.18 -34.20 31.26
C ASP A 225 -19.06 -33.61 29.84
N ASP A 226 -18.23 -34.19 28.96
CA ASP A 226 -18.02 -33.66 27.60
C ASP A 226 -19.13 -34.03 26.61
N SER A 227 -19.92 -35.07 26.90
CA SER A 227 -21.08 -35.44 26.08
C SER A 227 -22.23 -34.42 26.19
N LYS A 228 -22.30 -33.65 27.28
CA LYS A 228 -23.36 -32.64 27.52
C LYS A 228 -23.12 -31.34 26.76
N ASN A 229 -21.89 -31.06 26.33
CA ASN A 229 -21.57 -29.84 25.58
C ASN A 229 -21.81 -29.94 24.07
N ARG A 230 -22.10 -31.13 23.53
CA ARG A 230 -22.52 -31.28 22.11
C ARG A 230 -23.96 -30.81 21.86
N ILE A 231 -24.76 -30.51 22.89
CA ILE A 231 -26.23 -30.41 22.81
C ILE A 231 -26.77 -28.97 23.02
N LYS A 232 -26.16 -27.92 22.46
CA LYS A 232 -26.79 -26.56 22.49
C LYS A 232 -26.73 -25.71 21.22
N ILE A 233 -26.06 -26.14 20.15
CA ILE A 233 -26.06 -25.39 18.87
C ILE A 233 -26.41 -26.35 17.74
N HIS A 234 -27.64 -26.23 17.22
CA HIS A 234 -28.06 -26.97 16.03
C HIS A 234 -27.39 -26.35 14.80
N LEU A 235 -26.19 -26.85 14.46
CA LEU A 235 -25.50 -26.47 13.22
C LEU A 235 -26.24 -27.06 12.02
N ASN A 236 -26.23 -26.33 10.91
CA ASN A 236 -26.83 -26.81 9.66
C ASN A 236 -26.01 -27.98 9.09
N ASP A 237 -26.69 -28.86 8.36
CA ASP A 237 -26.03 -29.88 7.53
C ASP A 237 -25.24 -29.20 6.40
N LEU A 238 -23.98 -29.60 6.20
CA LEU A 238 -23.12 -29.07 5.15
C LEU A 238 -23.51 -29.59 3.76
N GLY A 239 -24.27 -30.67 3.66
CA GLY A 239 -24.63 -31.27 2.39
C GLY A 239 -23.40 -31.81 1.63
N THR A 240 -23.39 -31.64 0.31
CA THR A 240 -22.37 -32.25 -0.58
C THR A 240 -21.18 -31.32 -0.83
N SER A 241 -20.03 -31.91 -1.20
CA SER A 241 -18.83 -31.15 -1.54
C SER A 241 -19.05 -30.22 -2.73
N ALA A 242 -19.71 -30.69 -3.79
CA ALA A 242 -20.04 -29.88 -4.96
C ALA A 242 -20.88 -28.65 -4.59
N SER A 243 -21.90 -28.81 -3.75
CA SER A 243 -22.75 -27.71 -3.28
C SER A 243 -21.94 -26.67 -2.49
N GLN A 244 -21.02 -27.12 -1.63
CA GLN A 244 -20.16 -26.23 -0.86
C GLN A 244 -19.15 -25.48 -1.73
N ILE A 245 -18.55 -26.15 -2.72
CA ILE A 245 -17.65 -25.51 -3.69
C ILE A 245 -18.41 -24.44 -4.48
N ASP A 246 -19.62 -24.75 -4.97
CA ASP A 246 -20.46 -23.80 -5.72
C ASP A 246 -20.87 -22.61 -4.84
N ARG A 247 -21.21 -22.84 -3.57
CA ARG A 247 -21.55 -21.78 -2.60
C ARG A 247 -20.36 -20.84 -2.35
N LEU A 248 -19.17 -21.40 -2.16
CA LEU A 248 -17.96 -20.65 -1.82
C LEU A 248 -17.35 -19.93 -3.03
N LEU A 249 -17.63 -20.40 -4.25
CA LEU A 249 -17.11 -19.82 -5.50
C LEU A 249 -18.21 -19.22 -6.38
N GLN A 250 -19.37 -18.94 -5.79
CA GLN A 250 -20.47 -18.26 -6.47
C GLN A 250 -20.04 -16.90 -7.03
N THR A 251 -20.83 -16.34 -7.95
CA THR A 251 -20.60 -14.98 -8.44
C THR A 251 -20.50 -14.01 -7.25
N ASN A 252 -19.48 -13.15 -7.26
CA ASN A 252 -19.20 -12.18 -6.20
C ASN A 252 -18.76 -12.78 -4.85
N TYR A 253 -18.19 -13.98 -4.84
CA TYR A 253 -17.71 -14.62 -3.61
C TYR A 253 -16.67 -13.80 -2.86
N GLU A 254 -15.90 -12.92 -3.53
CA GLU A 254 -14.76 -12.23 -2.93
C GLU A 254 -15.15 -11.34 -1.76
N TRP A 255 -16.37 -10.78 -1.76
CA TRP A 255 -16.88 -10.00 -0.63
C TRP A 255 -17.88 -10.75 0.23
N LYS A 256 -18.55 -11.80 -0.29
CA LYS A 256 -19.40 -12.66 0.53
C LYS A 256 -18.57 -13.46 1.54
N ASN A 257 -17.40 -13.94 1.11
CA ASN A 257 -16.50 -14.73 1.93
C ASN A 257 -15.63 -13.88 2.88
N LEU A 258 -15.74 -12.54 2.83
CA LEU A 258 -15.19 -11.68 3.88
C LEU A 258 -15.90 -11.84 5.22
N ASN A 259 -17.03 -12.54 5.24
CA ASN A 259 -17.72 -12.93 6.46
C ASN A 259 -17.38 -14.40 6.80
N PRO A 260 -16.48 -14.67 7.78
CA PRO A 260 -16.11 -16.03 8.17
C PRO A 260 -17.28 -16.86 8.71
N PHE A 261 -18.26 -16.22 9.35
CA PHE A 261 -19.46 -16.90 9.86
C PHE A 261 -20.30 -17.47 8.70
N TYR A 262 -20.37 -16.74 7.59
CA TYR A 262 -21.00 -17.23 6.36
C TYR A 262 -20.19 -18.39 5.75
N VAL A 263 -18.86 -18.26 5.66
CA VAL A 263 -17.99 -19.30 5.07
C VAL A 263 -18.07 -20.60 5.86
N LEU A 264 -17.86 -20.54 7.17
CA LEU A 264 -17.91 -21.72 8.05
C LEU A 264 -19.34 -22.21 8.30
N ASP A 265 -20.36 -21.44 7.90
CA ASP A 265 -21.77 -21.76 8.13
C ASP A 265 -22.06 -21.98 9.63
N ILE A 266 -21.72 -20.95 10.41
CA ILE A 266 -21.93 -20.88 11.87
C ILE A 266 -22.66 -19.57 12.22
N PRO A 267 -23.46 -19.54 13.30
CA PRO A 267 -24.04 -18.30 13.79
C PRO A 267 -22.96 -17.31 14.26
N HIS A 268 -23.17 -16.01 14.03
CA HIS A 268 -22.25 -14.95 14.45
C HIS A 268 -22.16 -14.74 15.96
N THR A 269 -23.06 -15.35 16.71
CA THR A 269 -23.09 -15.37 18.18
C THR A 269 -22.15 -16.42 18.77
N VAL A 270 -21.61 -17.32 17.95
CA VAL A 270 -20.69 -18.38 18.41
C VAL A 270 -19.29 -17.81 18.57
N ASP A 271 -18.80 -17.84 19.81
CA ASP A 271 -17.44 -17.45 20.16
C ASP A 271 -16.58 -18.65 20.63
N ASN A 272 -17.18 -19.84 20.68
CA ASN A 272 -16.51 -21.05 21.15
C ASN A 272 -15.57 -21.61 20.07
N GLU A 273 -14.27 -21.56 20.36
CA GLU A 273 -13.19 -22.02 19.46
C GLU A 273 -13.29 -23.51 19.10
N SER A 274 -13.80 -24.35 20.00
CA SER A 274 -14.02 -25.78 19.72
C SER A 274 -15.05 -25.98 18.62
N ILE A 275 -16.14 -25.20 18.64
CA ILE A 275 -17.21 -25.27 17.63
C ILE A 275 -16.71 -24.74 16.28
N ILE A 276 -15.99 -23.62 16.30
CA ILE A 276 -15.37 -23.02 15.11
C ILE A 276 -14.39 -24.02 14.48
N SER A 277 -13.50 -24.59 15.28
CA SER A 277 -12.50 -25.57 14.83
C SER A 277 -13.14 -26.85 14.31
N ALA A 278 -14.17 -27.37 14.98
CA ALA A 278 -14.89 -28.55 14.51
C ALA A 278 -15.54 -28.29 13.14
N ARG A 279 -16.15 -27.12 12.96
CA ARG A 279 -16.78 -26.76 11.70
C ARG A 279 -15.78 -26.52 10.59
N TYR A 280 -14.67 -25.86 10.89
CA TYR A 280 -13.53 -25.71 9.98
C TYR A 280 -13.03 -27.08 9.49
N ARG A 281 -12.73 -28.00 10.41
CA ARG A 281 -12.26 -29.35 10.03
C ARG A 281 -13.25 -30.07 9.11
N ALA A 282 -14.54 -30.05 9.45
CA ALA A 282 -15.57 -30.69 8.64
C ALA A 282 -15.65 -30.09 7.23
N LEU A 283 -15.65 -28.77 7.12
CA LEU A 283 -15.76 -28.08 5.83
C LEU A 283 -14.48 -28.23 4.99
N SER A 284 -13.30 -28.10 5.61
CA SER A 284 -11.99 -28.27 4.97
C SER A 284 -11.81 -29.67 4.39
N LEU A 285 -12.21 -30.71 5.14
CA LEU A 285 -12.21 -32.08 4.62
C LEU A 285 -13.19 -32.25 3.46
N LEU A 286 -14.37 -31.61 3.54
CA LEU A 286 -15.41 -31.73 2.52
C LEU A 286 -14.98 -31.09 1.18
N VAL A 287 -14.30 -29.95 1.22
CA VAL A 287 -13.82 -29.23 0.02
C VAL A 287 -12.35 -29.53 -0.33
N HIS A 288 -11.72 -30.50 0.34
CA HIS A 288 -10.31 -30.83 0.12
C HIS A 288 -10.05 -31.23 -1.34
N PRO A 289 -8.95 -30.79 -1.97
CA PRO A 289 -8.63 -31.13 -3.36
C PRO A 289 -8.57 -32.63 -3.63
N ASP A 290 -8.01 -33.41 -2.70
CA ASP A 290 -7.82 -34.86 -2.88
C ASP A 290 -9.15 -35.64 -2.90
N LYS A 291 -10.15 -35.17 -2.15
CA LYS A 291 -11.49 -35.78 -2.15
C LYS A 291 -12.36 -35.29 -3.32
N ASN A 292 -11.93 -34.24 -4.01
CA ASN A 292 -12.64 -33.60 -5.10
C ASN A 292 -11.78 -33.61 -6.38
N ALA A 293 -11.28 -34.80 -6.74
CA ALA A 293 -10.38 -35.01 -7.88
C ALA A 293 -11.00 -34.60 -9.24
N GLU A 294 -12.33 -34.57 -9.34
CA GLU A 294 -13.04 -34.14 -10.57
C GLU A 294 -12.85 -32.64 -10.86
N ASP A 295 -12.65 -31.82 -9.82
CA ASP A 295 -12.47 -30.38 -9.94
C ASP A 295 -11.49 -29.84 -8.90
N VAL A 296 -10.23 -30.27 -9.06
CA VAL A 296 -9.13 -29.90 -8.17
C VAL A 296 -8.93 -28.38 -8.11
N ILE A 297 -9.13 -27.66 -9.22
CA ILE A 297 -8.89 -26.21 -9.28
C ILE A 297 -9.93 -25.47 -8.42
N ARG A 298 -11.21 -25.77 -8.60
CA ARG A 298 -12.25 -25.15 -7.77
C ARG A 298 -12.19 -25.63 -6.33
N ALA A 299 -11.91 -26.92 -6.09
CA ALA A 299 -11.72 -27.44 -4.74
C ALA A 299 -10.60 -26.71 -4.00
N LYS A 300 -9.42 -26.52 -4.62
CA LYS A 300 -8.32 -25.71 -4.07
C LYS A 300 -8.76 -24.27 -3.77
N ALA A 301 -9.45 -23.62 -4.71
CA ALA A 301 -9.91 -22.25 -4.51
C ALA A 301 -10.94 -22.13 -3.37
N ALA A 302 -11.86 -23.10 -3.24
CA ALA A 302 -12.85 -23.15 -2.17
C ALA A 302 -12.19 -23.43 -0.81
N PHE A 303 -11.27 -24.41 -0.76
CA PHE A 303 -10.47 -24.73 0.43
C PHE A 303 -9.71 -23.50 0.95
N GLU A 304 -9.12 -22.73 0.04
CA GLU A 304 -8.43 -21.48 0.37
C GLU A 304 -9.35 -20.43 1.00
N GLN A 305 -10.64 -20.37 0.61
CA GLN A 305 -11.61 -19.49 1.27
C GLN A 305 -11.91 -19.94 2.71
N VAL A 306 -12.00 -21.25 2.93
CA VAL A 306 -12.24 -21.85 4.26
C VAL A 306 -11.04 -21.61 5.17
N LYS A 307 -9.82 -21.77 4.65
CA LYS A 307 -8.58 -21.46 5.36
C LYS A 307 -8.52 -19.99 5.79
N LYS A 308 -8.77 -19.06 4.87
CA LYS A 308 -8.82 -17.62 5.16
C LYS A 308 -9.86 -17.25 6.23
N ALA A 309 -11.02 -17.92 6.20
CA ALA A 309 -12.03 -17.72 7.23
C ALA A 309 -11.51 -18.15 8.62
N MET A 310 -10.82 -19.29 8.72
CA MET A 310 -10.23 -19.76 9.97
C MET A 310 -9.13 -18.82 10.50
N GLU A 311 -8.24 -18.34 9.62
CA GLU A 311 -7.20 -17.37 9.99
C GLU A 311 -7.80 -16.09 10.59
N GLN A 312 -8.93 -15.62 10.08
CA GLN A 312 -9.64 -14.47 10.64
C GLN A 312 -10.31 -14.77 11.99
N MET A 313 -10.75 -16.02 12.20
CA MET A 313 -11.45 -16.46 13.42
C MET A 313 -10.49 -16.80 14.58
N ASN A 314 -9.23 -17.12 14.28
CA ASN A 314 -8.17 -17.34 15.27
C ASN A 314 -7.73 -16.03 15.96
N ASP A 315 -7.89 -14.89 15.29
CA ASP A 315 -7.64 -13.58 15.87
C ASP A 315 -8.90 -13.09 16.61
N GLU A 316 -8.87 -13.14 17.95
CA GLU A 316 -10.00 -12.76 18.81
C GLU A 316 -10.50 -11.33 18.54
N THR A 317 -9.59 -10.40 18.25
CA THR A 317 -9.96 -9.00 17.97
C THR A 317 -10.70 -8.90 16.64
N LYS A 318 -10.19 -9.57 15.58
CA LYS A 318 -10.87 -9.62 14.29
C LYS A 318 -12.21 -10.34 14.38
N ARG A 319 -12.26 -11.48 15.08
CA ARG A 319 -13.49 -12.26 15.31
C ARG A 319 -14.58 -11.41 15.96
N ARG A 320 -14.22 -10.67 17.02
CA ARG A 320 -15.16 -9.76 17.71
C ARG A 320 -15.64 -8.63 16.80
N HIS A 321 -14.73 -8.03 16.02
CA HIS A 321 -15.09 -6.98 15.08
C HIS A 321 -16.04 -7.48 13.98
N LEU A 322 -15.75 -8.65 13.40
CA LEU A 322 -16.59 -9.28 12.37
C LEU A 322 -17.97 -9.65 12.92
N SER A 323 -18.05 -10.17 14.15
CA SER A 323 -19.31 -10.44 14.82
C SER A 323 -20.15 -9.16 15.00
N GLN A 324 -19.51 -8.04 15.38
CA GLN A 324 -20.18 -6.74 15.48
C GLN A 324 -20.69 -6.23 14.12
N LEU A 325 -19.94 -6.43 13.03
CA LEU A 325 -20.37 -6.05 11.68
C LEU A 325 -21.59 -6.86 11.23
N VAL A 326 -21.61 -8.17 11.50
CA VAL A 326 -22.77 -9.02 11.21
C VAL A 326 -23.97 -8.60 12.05
N GLU A 327 -23.78 -8.35 13.35
CA GLU A 327 -24.84 -7.86 14.24
C GLU A 327 -25.40 -6.51 13.79
N GLN A 328 -24.55 -5.60 13.29
CA GLN A 328 -24.98 -4.35 12.68
C GLN A 328 -25.84 -4.60 11.44
N GLY A 329 -25.43 -5.54 10.58
CA GLY A 329 -26.20 -5.97 9.42
C GLY A 329 -27.57 -6.54 9.80
N TYR A 330 -27.63 -7.35 10.85
CA TYR A 330 -28.87 -7.94 11.35
C TYR A 330 -29.83 -6.89 11.92
N LYS A 331 -29.32 -5.91 12.66
CA LYS A 331 -30.11 -4.77 13.16
C LYS A 331 -30.64 -3.92 12.01
N GLN A 332 -29.82 -3.67 11.00
CA GLN A 332 -30.25 -2.88 9.84
C GLN A 332 -31.30 -3.63 9.01
N GLY A 333 -31.06 -4.91 8.69
CA GLY A 333 -32.02 -5.71 7.93
C GLY A 333 -33.34 -5.92 8.67
N LYS A 334 -33.32 -6.00 10.01
CA LYS A 334 -34.54 -6.02 10.82
C LYS A 334 -35.35 -4.72 10.64
N ARG A 335 -34.68 -3.56 10.71
CA ARG A 335 -35.33 -2.26 10.47
C ARG A 335 -35.88 -2.14 9.05
N ASP A 336 -35.08 -2.52 8.05
CA ASP A 336 -35.47 -2.49 6.64
C ASP A 336 -36.71 -3.39 6.41
N TRP A 337 -36.75 -4.56 7.04
CA TRP A 337 -37.88 -5.49 6.97
C TRP A 337 -39.14 -4.94 7.63
N GLU A 338 -39.02 -4.40 8.84
CA GLU A 338 -40.13 -3.75 9.55
C GLU A 338 -40.71 -2.57 8.74
N GLU A 339 -39.84 -1.79 8.09
CA GLU A 339 -40.24 -0.71 7.20
C GLU A 339 -40.95 -1.21 5.93
N GLU A 340 -40.48 -2.32 5.33
CA GLU A 340 -41.15 -2.96 4.19
C GLU A 340 -42.54 -3.48 4.57
N LEU A 341 -42.69 -4.12 5.74
CA LEU A 341 -43.99 -4.57 6.24
C LEU A 341 -44.94 -3.40 6.53
N ALA A 342 -44.43 -2.30 7.10
CA ALA A 342 -45.22 -1.09 7.37
C ALA A 342 -45.76 -0.45 6.09
N LYS A 343 -45.04 -0.54 4.97
CA LYS A 343 -45.47 -0.04 3.65
C LYS A 343 -46.57 -0.87 3.01
N ASN A 344 -46.73 -2.15 3.39
CA ASN A 344 -47.74 -3.03 2.82
C ASN A 344 -48.53 -3.81 3.90
N PRO A 345 -49.46 -3.13 4.61
CA PRO A 345 -50.15 -3.69 5.77
C PRO A 345 -51.02 -4.92 5.44
N ASN A 346 -51.65 -4.93 4.27
CA ASN A 346 -52.51 -6.05 3.85
C ASN A 346 -51.70 -7.33 3.57
N ALA A 347 -50.51 -7.20 2.98
CA ALA A 347 -49.61 -8.33 2.78
C ALA A 347 -49.04 -8.85 4.11
N SER A 348 -48.68 -7.94 5.02
CA SER A 348 -48.16 -8.30 6.35
C SER A 348 -49.18 -9.11 7.19
N ALA A 349 -50.48 -8.82 7.03
CA ALA A 349 -51.55 -9.52 7.75
C ALA A 349 -51.83 -10.93 7.19
N SER A 350 -51.58 -11.15 5.89
CA SER A 350 -51.80 -12.44 5.22
C SER A 350 -50.62 -13.41 5.30
N MET A 351 -49.42 -12.95 5.70
CA MET A 351 -48.23 -13.80 5.78
C MET A 351 -48.27 -14.74 6.99
N SER A 352 -47.93 -16.00 6.73
CA SER A 352 -47.66 -17.00 7.76
C SER A 352 -46.41 -16.65 8.58
N GLU A 353 -46.29 -17.22 9.77
CA GLU A 353 -45.15 -17.00 10.66
C GLU A 353 -43.82 -17.43 10.02
N LYS A 354 -43.85 -18.51 9.23
CA LYS A 354 -42.69 -18.98 8.48
C LYS A 354 -42.26 -17.99 7.40
N GLU A 355 -43.19 -17.43 6.64
CA GLU A 355 -42.86 -16.43 5.61
C GLU A 355 -42.30 -15.15 6.22
N LYS A 356 -42.79 -14.75 7.40
CA LYS A 356 -42.24 -13.60 8.14
C LYS A 356 -40.81 -13.86 8.61
N GLN A 357 -40.54 -15.06 9.11
CA GLN A 357 -39.20 -15.46 9.56
C GLN A 357 -38.22 -15.55 8.39
N ASP A 358 -38.64 -16.14 7.27
CA ASP A 358 -37.84 -16.26 6.06
C ASP A 358 -37.55 -14.87 5.45
N GLY A 359 -38.55 -13.99 5.42
CA GLY A 359 -38.42 -12.60 4.97
C GLY A 359 -37.46 -11.78 5.85
N LEU A 360 -37.58 -11.90 7.17
CA LEU A 360 -36.66 -11.26 8.12
C LEU A 360 -35.22 -11.75 7.89
N SER A 361 -35.02 -13.07 7.81
CA SER A 361 -33.69 -13.64 7.57
C SER A 361 -33.09 -13.18 6.24
N ALA A 362 -33.90 -13.15 5.17
CA ALA A 362 -33.47 -12.65 3.86
C ALA A 362 -33.04 -11.17 3.92
N SER A 363 -33.80 -10.32 4.62
CA SER A 363 -33.47 -8.91 4.80
C SER A 363 -32.17 -8.71 5.60
N GLN A 364 -32.01 -9.45 6.71
CA GLN A 364 -30.78 -9.44 7.52
C GLN A 364 -29.55 -9.89 6.73
N ASN A 365 -29.66 -10.98 5.95
CA ASN A 365 -28.60 -11.46 5.09
C ASN A 365 -28.24 -10.43 4.00
N LYS A 366 -29.24 -9.77 3.41
CA LYS A 366 -29.04 -8.72 2.40
C LYS A 366 -28.34 -7.48 2.97
N ALA A 367 -28.74 -7.02 4.15
CA ALA A 367 -28.11 -5.89 4.83
C ALA A 367 -26.66 -6.21 5.23
N THR A 368 -26.42 -7.41 5.75
CA THR A 368 -25.07 -7.90 6.09
C THR A 368 -24.18 -7.97 4.85
N MET A 369 -24.68 -8.54 3.74
CA MET A 369 -23.97 -8.53 2.45
C MET A 369 -23.53 -7.13 2.03
N LYS A 370 -24.42 -6.13 2.13
CA LYS A 370 -24.10 -4.75 1.73
C LYS A 370 -22.93 -4.16 2.53
N ILE A 371 -22.83 -4.48 3.82
CA ILE A 371 -21.72 -4.03 4.67
C ILE A 371 -20.40 -4.59 4.15
N PHE A 372 -20.31 -5.91 3.96
CA PHE A 372 -19.09 -6.55 3.46
C PHE A 372 -18.75 -6.14 2.01
N ALA A 373 -19.75 -5.96 1.16
CA ALA A 373 -19.56 -5.42 -0.19
C ALA A 373 -18.97 -4.00 -0.17
N SER A 374 -19.40 -3.14 0.76
CA SER A 374 -18.85 -1.79 0.96
C SER A 374 -17.40 -1.83 1.45
N ILE A 375 -17.08 -2.74 2.37
CA ILE A 375 -15.71 -2.97 2.86
C ILE A 375 -14.80 -3.39 1.70
N GLU A 376 -15.22 -4.35 0.88
CA GLU A 376 -14.45 -4.80 -0.28
C GLU A 376 -14.27 -3.69 -1.32
N ALA A 377 -15.33 -2.93 -1.59
CA ALA A 377 -15.27 -1.81 -2.51
C ALA A 377 -14.23 -0.78 -2.06
N LYS A 378 -14.20 -0.45 -0.76
CA LYS A 378 -13.19 0.44 -0.17
C LYS A 378 -11.78 -0.15 -0.28
N ARG A 379 -11.60 -1.44 0.01
CA ARG A 379 -10.31 -2.14 -0.15
C ARG A 379 -9.79 -2.04 -1.59
N ARG A 380 -10.63 -2.38 -2.57
CA ARG A 380 -10.30 -2.32 -4.01
C ARG A 380 -9.96 -0.90 -4.47
N ASP A 381 -10.62 0.10 -3.91
CA ASP A 381 -10.37 1.51 -4.22
C ASP A 381 -9.02 1.99 -3.66
N VAL A 382 -8.69 1.62 -2.42
CA VAL A 382 -7.36 1.87 -1.83
C VAL A 382 -6.25 1.21 -2.65
N GLU A 383 -6.42 -0.07 -2.99
CA GLU A 383 -5.43 -0.82 -3.78
C GLU A 383 -5.24 -0.20 -5.18
N ARG A 384 -6.34 0.20 -5.82
CA ARG A 384 -6.30 0.90 -7.11
C ARG A 384 -5.54 2.23 -7.01
N ARG A 385 -5.74 3.00 -5.94
CA ARG A 385 -5.01 4.26 -5.71
C ARG A 385 -3.53 3.99 -5.49
N LYS A 386 -3.17 2.99 -4.70
CA LYS A 386 -1.79 2.58 -4.45
C LYS A 386 -1.09 2.17 -5.75
N ARG A 387 -1.69 1.26 -6.52
CA ARG A 387 -1.16 0.84 -7.83
C ARG A 387 -0.99 2.00 -8.80
N LYS A 388 -1.95 2.94 -8.86
CA LYS A 388 -1.84 4.15 -9.69
C LYS A 388 -0.71 5.06 -9.22
N PHE A 389 -0.47 5.13 -7.92
CA PHE A 389 0.60 5.92 -7.34
C PHE A 389 1.97 5.29 -7.65
N GLU A 390 2.15 3.99 -7.40
CA GLU A 390 3.36 3.24 -7.75
C GLU A 390 3.67 3.29 -9.25
N GLN A 391 2.64 3.17 -10.10
CA GLN A 391 2.80 3.28 -11.55
C GLN A 391 3.30 4.67 -11.96
N ARG A 392 2.84 5.74 -11.28
CA ARG A 392 3.34 7.09 -11.52
C ARG A 392 4.77 7.26 -11.06
N GLU A 393 5.13 6.72 -9.89
CA GLU A 393 6.51 6.76 -9.40
C GLU A 393 7.46 6.03 -10.35
N ARG A 394 7.10 4.82 -10.81
CA ARG A 394 7.90 4.09 -11.80
C ARG A 394 8.02 4.84 -13.13
N ALA A 395 6.93 5.42 -13.63
CA ALA A 395 6.97 6.22 -14.85
C ALA A 395 7.88 7.45 -14.70
N GLN A 396 7.86 8.11 -13.54
CA GLN A 396 8.76 9.23 -13.26
C GLN A 396 10.22 8.81 -13.20
N GLU A 397 10.53 7.67 -12.57
CA GLU A 397 11.89 7.11 -12.56
C GLU A 397 12.37 6.78 -13.97
N ASP A 398 11.52 6.20 -14.81
CA ASP A 398 11.87 5.84 -16.18
C ASP A 398 12.05 7.07 -17.07
N GLU A 399 11.19 8.10 -16.94
CA GLU A 399 11.35 9.39 -17.60
C GLU A 399 12.64 10.10 -17.18
N GLU A 400 13.01 10.04 -15.90
CA GLU A 400 14.25 10.61 -15.38
C GLU A 400 15.48 9.89 -15.94
N LYS A 401 15.49 8.55 -15.93
CA LYS A 401 16.56 7.76 -16.56
C LYS A 401 16.68 8.05 -18.05
N GLU A 402 15.57 8.23 -18.76
CA GLU A 402 15.58 8.62 -20.17
C GLU A 402 16.18 10.01 -20.37
N ARG A 403 15.82 10.97 -19.50
CA ARG A 403 16.37 12.34 -19.54
C ARG A 403 17.87 12.34 -19.30
N GLU A 404 18.35 11.62 -18.28
CA GLU A 404 19.77 11.45 -17.99
C GLU A 404 20.52 10.79 -19.15
N LYS A 405 19.90 9.78 -19.78
CA LYS A 405 20.48 9.13 -20.97
C LYS A 405 20.60 10.13 -22.12
N LYS A 406 19.54 10.90 -22.41
CA LYS A 406 19.55 11.94 -23.46
C LYS A 406 20.60 13.01 -23.18
N GLU A 407 20.77 13.44 -21.92
CA GLU A 407 21.79 14.40 -21.52
C GLU A 407 23.21 13.83 -21.70
N ARG A 408 23.42 12.57 -21.30
CA ARG A 408 24.70 11.88 -21.50
C ARG A 408 25.05 11.71 -22.98
N ASP A 409 24.07 11.35 -23.79
CA ASP A 409 24.24 11.21 -25.24
C ASP A 409 24.50 12.57 -25.90
N HIS A 410 23.82 13.64 -25.44
CA HIS A 410 24.09 15.01 -25.85
C HIS A 410 25.52 15.46 -25.48
N ASP A 411 25.99 15.22 -24.24
CA ASP A 411 27.35 15.58 -23.83
C ASP A 411 28.41 14.80 -24.61
N LYS A 412 28.19 13.50 -24.87
CA LYS A 412 29.07 12.70 -25.76
C LYS A 412 29.13 13.28 -27.17
N ASN A 413 27.97 13.54 -27.78
CA ASN A 413 27.89 14.11 -29.13
C ASN A 413 28.55 15.50 -29.19
N TRP A 414 28.32 16.35 -28.18
CA TRP A 414 28.97 17.66 -28.07
C TRP A 414 30.50 17.55 -27.95
N ARG A 415 31.01 16.59 -27.17
CA ARG A 415 32.46 16.32 -27.03
C ARG A 415 33.09 15.79 -28.30
N GLU A 416 32.39 14.98 -29.08
CA GLU A 416 32.88 14.44 -30.35
C GLU A 416 32.85 15.50 -31.46
N VAL A 417 31.72 16.16 -31.68
CA VAL A 417 31.55 17.17 -32.74
C VAL A 417 32.34 18.45 -32.44
N GLY A 418 32.27 18.94 -31.19
CA GLY A 418 32.90 20.20 -30.79
C GLY A 418 34.44 20.18 -30.79
N ARG A 419 35.06 18.99 -30.74
CA ARG A 419 36.52 18.84 -30.76
C ARG A 419 37.06 18.58 -32.18
N VAL A 420 36.26 17.96 -33.05
CA VAL A 420 36.64 17.67 -34.44
C VAL A 420 36.53 18.92 -35.32
N GLU A 421 35.43 19.66 -35.28
CA GLU A 421 35.26 20.85 -36.13
C GLU A 421 36.23 21.99 -35.76
N LYS A 422 36.48 22.21 -34.47
CA LYS A 422 37.42 23.24 -34.00
C LYS A 422 38.89 22.91 -34.29
N ARG A 423 39.28 21.63 -34.41
CA ARG A 423 40.65 21.26 -34.84
C ARG A 423 40.85 21.35 -36.34
N VAL A 424 39.86 20.91 -37.12
CA VAL A 424 39.97 20.87 -38.59
C VAL A 424 39.85 22.26 -39.21
N GLY A 425 38.99 23.14 -38.67
CA GLY A 425 38.90 24.54 -39.11
C GLY A 425 40.18 25.34 -38.83
N ASN A 426 40.69 25.25 -37.60
CA ASN A 426 41.83 26.07 -37.18
C ASN A 426 43.16 25.64 -37.87
N TRP A 427 43.30 24.37 -38.26
CA TRP A 427 44.47 23.91 -39.03
C TRP A 427 44.40 24.30 -40.51
N ARG A 428 43.21 24.25 -41.14
CA ARG A 428 43.01 24.70 -42.53
C ARG A 428 43.21 26.21 -42.69
N ASP A 429 42.74 26.99 -41.72
CA ASP A 429 42.93 28.45 -41.72
C ASP A 429 44.39 28.85 -41.42
N PHE A 430 45.11 28.05 -40.64
CA PHE A 430 46.53 28.25 -40.41
C PHE A 430 47.38 27.95 -41.66
N GLN A 431 47.03 26.93 -42.45
CA GLN A 431 47.72 26.67 -43.73
C GLN A 431 47.47 27.75 -44.78
N LYS A 432 46.25 28.30 -44.88
CA LYS A 432 45.93 29.40 -45.80
C LYS A 432 46.65 30.71 -45.48
N LYS A 433 47.18 30.89 -44.27
CA LYS A 433 47.96 32.07 -43.86
C LYS A 433 49.47 31.96 -44.13
N LYS A 434 49.96 30.80 -44.61
CA LYS A 434 51.39 30.52 -44.81
C LYS A 434 51.83 30.33 -46.28
N GLY A 435 50.91 30.42 -47.23
CA GLY A 435 51.18 30.52 -48.67
C GLY A 435 50.71 31.86 -49.18
#